data_AF-A2D583-F1
#
_entry.id   AF-A2D583-F1
#
_cell.length_a   1.000
_cell.length_b   1.000
_cell.length_c   1.000
_cell.angle_alpha   90.00
_cell.angle_beta   90.00
_cell.angle_gamma   90.00
#
_symmetry.space_group_name_H-M   'P 1'
#
loop_
_entity.id
_entity.type
_entity.pdbx_description
1 polymer ?
#
loop_
_entity_poly.entity_id
_entity_poly.type
_entity_poly.pdbx_seq_one_letter_code
_entity_poly.pdbx_strand_id
1 'polypeptide(L)' 'CSENESEAEADQQMDNLYLKALEGFIAVVTQDGDMIFLSENISKFMGLTQ' A
#
# COMPACT_ATOMS: atom_id res chain seq x y z
N CYS A 1 -13.93 16.71 -18.06
CA CYS A 1 -13.20 16.50 -16.80
C CYS A 1 -13.17 15.02 -16.44
N SER A 2 -12.73 14.16 -17.37
CA SER A 2 -12.84 12.69 -17.24
C SER A 2 -11.50 11.98 -17.36
N GLU A 3 -10.41 12.73 -17.59
CA GLU A 3 -9.07 12.17 -17.85
C GLU A 3 -8.30 11.86 -16.55
N ASN A 4 -8.61 12.53 -15.44
CA ASN A 4 -7.91 12.35 -14.16
C ASN A 4 -8.37 11.13 -13.33
N GLU A 5 -9.62 10.67 -13.49
CA GLU A 5 -10.09 9.46 -12.77
C GLU A 5 -9.42 8.19 -13.31
N SER A 6 -9.20 8.11 -14.62
CA SER A 6 -8.54 6.98 -15.27
C SER A 6 -7.07 6.80 -14.88
N GLU A 7 -6.35 7.89 -14.61
CA GLU A 7 -4.95 7.83 -14.17
C GLU A 7 -4.84 7.32 -12.73
N ALA A 8 -5.69 7.83 -11.83
CA ALA A 8 -5.70 7.38 -10.43
C ALA A 8 -6.06 5.89 -10.28
N GLU A 9 -6.99 5.40 -11.10
CA GLU A 9 -7.32 3.97 -11.17
C GLU A 9 -6.17 3.12 -11.72
N ALA A 10 -5.39 3.64 -12.68
CA ALA A 10 -4.22 2.97 -13.22
C ALA A 10 -3.08 2.90 -12.19
N ASP A 11 -2.88 3.97 -11.42
CA ASP A 11 -1.88 4.03 -10.34
C ASP A 11 -2.23 3.03 -9.22
N GLN A 12 -3.49 2.97 -8.79
CA GLN A 12 -3.93 1.96 -7.83
C GLN A 12 -3.75 0.53 -8.33
N GLN A 13 -3.97 0.29 -9.63
CA GLN A 13 -3.71 -1.02 -10.22
C GLN A 13 -2.22 -1.38 -10.19
N MET A 14 -1.34 -0.42 -10.46
CA MET A 14 0.12 -0.62 -10.35
C MET A 14 0.55 -0.91 -8.91
N ASP A 15 0.06 -0.15 -7.93
CA ASP A 15 0.37 -0.38 -6.52
C ASP A 15 -0.01 -1.80 -6.08
N ASN A 16 -1.16 -2.28 -6.53
CA ASN A 16 -1.59 -3.66 -6.31
C ASN A 16 -0.68 -4.69 -6.97
N LEU A 17 -0.17 -4.42 -8.18
CA LEU A 17 0.79 -5.30 -8.84
C LEU A 17 2.14 -5.34 -8.12
N TYR A 18 2.63 -4.20 -7.64
CA TYR A 18 3.86 -4.14 -6.84
C TYR A 18 3.75 -4.95 -5.55
N LEU A 19 2.66 -4.78 -4.80
CA LEU A 19 2.43 -5.54 -3.56
C LEU A 19 2.26 -7.05 -3.82
N LYS A 20 1.63 -7.43 -4.94
CA LYS A 20 1.52 -8.84 -5.34
C LYS A 20 2.88 -9.43 -5.68
N ALA A 21 3.69 -8.73 -6.46
CA ALA A 21 5.02 -9.20 -6.84
C ALA A 21 5.99 -9.28 -5.66
N LEU A 22 5.82 -8.41 -4.65
CA LEU A 22 6.63 -8.40 -3.43
C LEU A 22 6.36 -9.59 -2.50
N GLU A 23 5.15 -10.19 -2.55
CA GLU A 23 4.68 -11.20 -1.59
C GLU A 23 4.82 -10.78 -0.12
N GLY A 24 4.65 -9.47 0.15
CA GLY A 24 4.83 -8.88 1.47
C GLY A 24 4.06 -7.57 1.63
N PHE A 25 4.49 -6.73 2.56
CA PHE A 25 3.91 -5.42 2.82
C PHE A 25 5.00 -4.34 2.86
N ILE A 26 4.59 -3.08 2.69
CA ILE A 26 5.45 -1.91 2.83
C ILE A 26 5.10 -1.22 4.14
N ALA A 27 6.11 -0.86 4.91
CA ALA A 27 5.98 -0.01 6.08
C ALA A 27 7.06 1.07 6.04
N VAL A 28 6.71 2.29 6.43
CA VAL A 28 7.69 3.36 6.66
C VAL A 28 7.73 3.65 8.15
N VAL A 29 8.94 3.60 8.70
CA VAL A 29 9.19 3.78 10.14
C VAL A 29 10.11 4.98 10.33
N THR A 30 9.77 5.85 11.27
CA THR A 30 10.65 6.97 11.66
C THR A 30 11.89 6.45 12.38
N GLN A 31 12.87 7.33 12.58
CA GLN A 31 14.04 6.99 13.39
C GLN A 31 13.67 6.62 14.83
N ASP A 32 12.57 7.19 15.34
CA ASP A 32 12.08 6.94 16.70
C ASP A 32 11.28 5.63 16.81
N GLY A 33 11.02 4.95 15.69
CA GLY A 33 10.31 3.67 15.65
C GLY A 33 8.81 3.76 15.34
N ASP A 34 8.29 4.96 15.07
CA ASP A 34 6.88 5.14 14.76
C ASP A 34 6.58 4.72 13.32
N MET A 35 5.57 3.87 13.13
CA MET A 35 5.05 3.53 11.81
C MET A 35 4.18 4.67 11.29
N ILE A 36 4.64 5.34 10.22
CA ILE A 36 3.95 6.50 9.63
C ILE A 36 3.22 6.17 8.33
N PHE A 37 3.47 4.99 7.78
CA PHE A 37 2.75 4.46 6.62
C PHE A 37 2.76 2.93 6.67
N LEU A 38 1.63 2.34 6.31
CA LEU A 38 1.44 0.90 6.17
C LEU A 38 0.67 0.64 4.87
N SER A 39 1.14 -0.31 4.07
CA SER A 39 0.37 -0.73 2.88
C SER A 39 -0.92 -1.43 3.29
N GLU A 40 -1.96 -1.29 2.46
CA GLU A 40 -3.31 -1.79 2.75
C GLU A 40 -3.37 -3.30 3.05
N ASN A 41 -2.44 -4.07 2.49
CA ASN A 41 -2.39 -5.53 2.65
C ASN A 41 -1.72 -6.01 3.95
N ILE A 42 -1.24 -5.12 4.82
CA ILE A 42 -0.52 -5.49 6.05
C ILE A 42 -1.32 -6.42 6.97
N SER A 43 -2.65 -6.26 6.99
CA SER A 43 -3.58 -7.07 7.79
C SER A 43 -3.48 -8.56 7.48
N LYS A 44 -3.11 -8.92 6.25
CA LYS A 44 -2.93 -10.32 5.81
C LYS A 44 -1.74 -11.00 6.48
N PHE A 45 -0.76 -10.23 6.98
CA PHE A 45 0.51 -10.74 7.51
C PHE A 45 0.64 -10.56 9.01
N MET A 46 0.08 -9.48 9.57
CA MET A 46 0.28 -9.12 10.98
C MET A 46 -0.91 -9.47 11.87
N GLY A 47 -2.00 -10.01 11.30
CA GLY A 47 -3.22 -10.34 12.07
C GLY A 47 -3.89 -9.11 12.70
N LEU A 48 -3.51 -7.92 12.25
CA LEU A 48 -4.07 -6.65 12.71
C LEU A 48 -5.43 -6.47 12.03
N THR A 49 -6.50 -6.49 12.80
CA THR A 49 -7.79 -5.93 12.38
C THR A 49 -7.63 -4.40 12.38
N GLN A 50 -7.95 -3.76 11.25
CA GLN A 50 -7.97 -2.29 11.14
C GLN A 50 -8.95 -1.67 12.14
#